data_AF-A0A7C4RHJ1-F1
#
_entry.id   AF-A0A7C4RHJ1-F1
#
_cell.length_a   1.000
_cell.length_b   1.000
_cell.length_c   1.000
_cell.angle_alpha   90.00
_cell.angle_beta   90.00
_cell.angle_gamma   90.00
#
_symmetry.space_group_name_H-M   'P 1'
#
loop_
_entity.id
_entity.type
_entity.pdbx_description
1 polymer ?
#
loop_
_entity_poly.entity_id
_entity_poly.type
_entity_poly.pdbx_seq_one_letter_code
_entity_poly.pdbx_strand_id
1 'polypeptide(L)'
;MEPHINDLEYKRQEMIEFEPVYVQQFNSYMVVKGLLTYSLCGIDLHSKGMTHENSILIQSAIKWLNEFIEKQNEDYFSMLAKAKKQANLREDLLDLLRKVLSILEDKKQRTRDEYNRIYNDLKNLIDQLTSLNREVEEKILARYRNRGSYKV
;
A
#
# COMPACT_ATOMS: atom_id res chain seq x y z
N MET A 1 -4.65 33.72 31.03
CA MET A 1 -4.95 33.19 29.68
C MET A 1 -5.62 31.85 29.89
N GLU A 2 -6.95 31.86 29.93
CA GLU A 2 -7.74 30.62 29.99
C GLU A 2 -7.83 30.03 28.58
N PRO A 3 -7.56 28.73 28.39
CA PRO A 3 -7.80 28.10 27.10
C PRO A 3 -9.31 28.17 26.83
N HIS A 4 -9.69 28.75 25.70
CA HIS A 4 -11.08 28.83 25.26
C HIS A 4 -11.69 27.42 25.24
N ILE A 5 -12.82 27.25 25.92
CA ILE A 5 -13.56 25.98 26.05
C ILE A 5 -13.76 25.29 24.68
N ASN A 6 -13.92 26.09 23.60
CA ASN A 6 -14.00 25.62 22.21
C ASN A 6 -12.75 24.87 21.72
N ASP A 7 -11.53 25.26 22.13
CA ASP A 7 -10.30 24.58 21.71
C ASP A 7 -10.14 23.22 22.38
N LEU A 8 -10.62 23.11 23.63
CA LEU A 8 -10.59 21.85 24.39
C LEU A 8 -11.67 20.88 23.89
N GLU A 9 -12.86 21.38 23.55
CA GLU A 9 -13.91 20.56 22.93
C GLU A 9 -13.53 20.12 21.51
N TYR A 10 -12.95 21.01 20.70
CA TYR A 10 -12.42 20.67 19.38
C TYR A 10 -11.31 19.61 19.45
N LYS A 11 -10.33 19.79 20.36
CA LYS A 11 -9.28 18.78 20.60
C LYS A 11 -9.83 17.44 21.10
N ARG A 12 -10.87 17.47 21.94
CA ARG A 12 -11.49 16.26 22.49
C ARG A 12 -12.33 15.54 21.43
N GLN A 13 -13.06 16.27 20.57
CA GLN A 13 -13.76 15.71 19.40
C GLN A 13 -12.78 15.14 18.37
N GLU A 14 -11.69 15.85 18.03
CA GLU A 14 -10.63 15.31 17.17
C GLU A 14 -9.96 14.06 17.76
N MET A 15 -9.77 14.00 19.09
CA MET A 15 -9.23 12.80 19.75
C MET A 15 -10.20 11.62 19.74
N ILE A 16 -11.50 11.87 19.85
CA ILE A 16 -12.55 10.83 19.84
C ILE A 16 -12.78 10.32 18.41
N GLU A 17 -12.70 11.17 17.39
CA GLU A 17 -12.86 10.76 15.98
C GLU A 17 -11.63 10.02 15.41
N PHE A 18 -10.44 10.21 15.99
CA PHE A 18 -9.19 9.57 15.58
C PHE A 18 -8.74 8.50 16.58
N GLU A 19 -9.59 7.49 16.77
CA GLU A 19 -9.24 6.31 17.56
C GLU A 19 -7.96 5.64 17.02
N PRO A 20 -7.16 4.96 17.87
CA PRO A 20 -5.99 4.17 17.47
C PRO A 20 -6.24 3.26 16.26
N VAL A 21 -7.48 2.81 16.09
CA VAL A 21 -7.95 1.98 14.97
C VAL A 21 -7.77 2.68 13.61
N TYR A 22 -8.07 3.98 13.48
CA TYR A 22 -7.91 4.70 12.20
C TYR A 22 -6.44 4.86 11.81
N VAL A 23 -5.56 5.10 12.78
CA VAL A 23 -4.11 5.21 12.55
C VAL A 23 -3.53 3.85 12.16
N GLN A 24 -3.95 2.77 12.84
CA GLN A 24 -3.55 1.42 12.49
C GLN A 24 -4.03 1.03 11.09
N GLN A 25 -5.29 1.31 10.75
CA GLN A 25 -5.84 1.06 9.42
C GLN A 25 -5.06 1.82 8.34
N PHE A 26 -4.73 3.09 8.58
CA PHE A 26 -3.94 3.88 7.63
C PHE A 26 -2.52 3.38 7.47
N ASN A 27 -1.85 3.00 8.56
CA ASN A 27 -0.50 2.45 8.48
C ASN A 27 -0.50 1.17 7.64
N SER A 28 -1.44 0.25 7.91
CA SER A 28 -1.61 -0.97 7.13
C SER A 28 -1.93 -0.66 5.66
N TYR A 29 -2.81 0.31 5.39
CA TYR A 29 -3.09 0.79 4.04
C TYR A 29 -1.81 1.26 3.32
N MET A 30 -1.02 2.12 3.96
CA MET A 30 0.19 2.69 3.37
C MET A 30 1.27 1.63 3.10
N VAL A 31 1.43 0.66 4.00
CA VAL A 31 2.34 -0.47 3.80
C VAL A 31 1.94 -1.28 2.57
N VAL A 32 0.67 -1.66 2.46
CA VAL A 32 0.18 -2.45 1.33
C VAL A 32 0.21 -1.67 0.03
N LYS A 33 -0.24 -0.41 0.02
CA LYS A 33 -0.20 0.48 -1.15
C LYS A 33 1.23 0.66 -1.63
N GLY A 34 2.17 0.85 -0.72
CA GLY A 34 3.59 0.95 -1.04
C GLY A 34 4.13 -0.34 -1.66
N LEU A 35 3.85 -1.51 -1.08
CA LEU A 35 4.24 -2.81 -1.65
C LEU A 35 3.78 -2.97 -3.10
N LEU A 36 2.50 -2.73 -3.36
CA LEU A 36 1.93 -2.86 -4.69
C LEU A 36 2.52 -1.82 -5.66
N THR A 37 2.76 -0.59 -5.20
CA THR A 37 3.34 0.48 -6.02
C THR A 37 4.78 0.15 -6.42
N TYR A 38 5.62 -0.27 -5.47
CA TYR A 38 6.99 -0.68 -5.77
C TYR A 38 7.02 -1.91 -6.69
N SER A 39 6.11 -2.86 -6.48
CA SER A 39 5.94 -4.02 -7.35
C SER A 39 5.58 -3.61 -8.79
N LEU A 40 4.61 -2.69 -8.95
CA LEU A 40 4.17 -2.18 -10.25
C LEU A 40 5.31 -1.45 -10.97
N CYS A 41 6.03 -0.57 -10.28
CA CYS A 41 7.20 0.12 -10.80
C CYS A 41 8.30 -0.87 -11.19
N GLY A 42 8.56 -1.88 -10.35
CA GLY A 42 9.53 -2.93 -10.65
C GLY A 42 9.20 -3.66 -11.94
N ILE A 43 7.93 -4.06 -12.12
CA ILE A 43 7.45 -4.74 -13.33
C ILE A 43 7.58 -3.84 -14.58
N ASP A 44 7.24 -2.56 -14.49
CA ASP A 44 7.39 -1.61 -15.59
C ASP A 44 8.86 -1.44 -16.00
N LEU A 45 9.76 -1.24 -15.04
CA LEU A 45 11.20 -1.12 -15.30
C LEU A 45 11.78 -2.43 -15.87
N HIS A 46 11.37 -3.56 -15.31
CA HIS A 46 11.82 -4.89 -15.76
C HIS A 46 11.39 -5.16 -17.21
N SER A 47 10.16 -4.80 -17.57
CA SER A 47 9.66 -4.91 -18.95
C SER A 47 10.46 -4.08 -19.97
N LYS A 48 11.21 -3.07 -19.50
CA LYS A 48 12.09 -2.20 -20.29
C LYS A 48 13.56 -2.67 -20.28
N GLY A 49 13.83 -3.84 -19.71
CA GLY A 49 15.17 -4.43 -19.66
C GLY A 49 16.02 -4.02 -18.47
N MET A 50 15.45 -3.34 -17.46
CA MET A 50 16.16 -3.13 -16.20
C MET A 50 16.14 -4.40 -15.36
N THR A 51 17.18 -4.62 -14.57
CA THR A 51 17.34 -5.79 -13.69
C THR A 51 17.52 -5.33 -12.26
N HIS A 52 17.43 -6.26 -11.31
CA HIS A 52 17.69 -5.93 -9.92
C HIS A 52 19.13 -5.48 -9.67
N GLU A 53 20.10 -5.88 -10.49
CA GLU A 53 21.50 -5.42 -10.36
C GLU A 53 21.67 -3.92 -10.67
N ASN A 54 20.85 -3.37 -11.56
CA ASN A 54 20.99 -1.99 -12.05
C ASN A 54 19.85 -1.04 -11.62
N SER A 55 18.95 -1.49 -10.74
CA SER A 55 17.81 -0.69 -10.29
C SER A 55 17.54 -0.85 -8.79
N ILE A 56 17.80 0.22 -8.03
CA ILE A 56 17.48 0.31 -6.59
C ILE A 56 15.98 0.12 -6.34
N LEU A 57 15.13 0.56 -7.27
CA LEU A 57 13.68 0.39 -7.16
C LEU A 57 13.28 -1.08 -7.26
N ILE A 58 13.90 -1.85 -8.17
CA ILE A 58 13.66 -3.29 -8.29
C ILE A 58 14.18 -4.02 -7.04
N GLN A 59 15.38 -3.68 -6.55
CA GLN A 59 15.93 -4.25 -5.30
C GLN A 59 14.99 -3.99 -4.11
N SER A 60 14.47 -2.77 -4.01
CA SER A 60 13.54 -2.39 -2.94
C SER A 60 12.23 -3.16 -3.03
N ALA A 61 11.68 -3.31 -4.24
CA ALA A 61 10.49 -4.11 -4.48
C ALA A 61 10.69 -5.58 -4.09
N ILE A 62 11.82 -6.20 -4.48
CA ILE A 62 12.18 -7.57 -4.10
C ILE A 62 12.24 -7.72 -2.57
N LYS A 63 12.94 -6.81 -1.89
CA LYS A 63 13.05 -6.84 -0.43
C LYS A 63 11.68 -6.79 0.25
N TRP A 64 10.84 -5.85 -0.16
CA TRP A 64 9.50 -5.71 0.41
C TRP A 64 8.60 -6.91 0.11
N LEU A 65 8.67 -7.47 -1.10
CA LEU A 65 7.93 -8.67 -1.47
C LEU A 65 8.35 -9.87 -0.61
N ASN A 66 9.66 -10.09 -0.44
CA ASN A 66 10.17 -11.16 0.42
C ASN A 66 9.68 -11.00 1.86
N GLU A 67 9.87 -9.82 2.46
CA GLU A 67 9.43 -9.58 3.83
C GLU A 67 7.91 -9.77 4.01
N PHE A 68 7.11 -9.35 3.04
CA PHE A 68 5.65 -9.50 3.08
C PHE A 68 5.21 -10.96 2.97
N ILE A 69 5.79 -11.70 2.02
CA ILE A 69 5.49 -13.11 1.76
C ILE A 69 5.95 -14.00 2.93
N GLU A 70 7.05 -13.66 3.59
CA GLU A 70 7.57 -14.38 4.75
C GLU A 70 6.74 -14.11 6.02
N LYS A 71 6.48 -12.84 6.34
CA LYS A 71 5.78 -12.46 7.58
C LYS A 71 4.31 -12.82 7.56
N GLN A 72 3.70 -12.84 6.38
CA GLN A 72 2.28 -13.09 6.14
C GLN A 72 1.33 -12.43 7.16
N ASN A 73 1.50 -11.13 7.40
CA ASN A 73 0.69 -10.43 8.40
C ASN A 73 -0.79 -10.38 7.97
N GLU A 74 -1.66 -11.00 8.77
CA GLU A 74 -3.10 -11.11 8.52
C GLU A 74 -3.81 -9.77 8.36
N ASP A 75 -3.36 -8.73 9.06
CA ASP A 75 -3.97 -7.40 8.96
C ASP A 75 -3.86 -6.87 7.53
N TYR A 76 -2.73 -7.11 6.86
CA TYR A 76 -2.52 -6.68 5.48
C TYR A 76 -3.38 -7.47 4.49
N PHE A 77 -3.53 -8.78 4.68
CA PHE A 77 -4.41 -9.59 3.84
C PHE A 77 -5.88 -9.22 4.01
N SER A 78 -6.31 -8.93 5.24
CA SER A 78 -7.68 -8.53 5.53
C SER A 78 -8.07 -7.23 4.80
N MET A 79 -7.12 -6.30 4.60
CA MET A 79 -7.36 -5.08 3.84
C MET A 79 -7.57 -5.35 2.36
N LEU A 80 -6.80 -6.28 1.79
CA LEU A 80 -6.95 -6.68 0.39
C LEU A 80 -8.21 -7.54 0.19
N ALA A 81 -8.61 -8.35 1.19
CA ALA A 81 -9.86 -9.11 1.23
C ALA A 81 -11.09 -8.25 0.96
N LYS A 82 -11.13 -7.08 1.59
CA LYS A 82 -12.20 -6.10 1.38
C LYS A 82 -12.22 -5.57 -0.06
N ALA A 83 -11.07 -5.51 -0.74
CA ALA A 83 -10.93 -5.00 -2.10
C ALA A 83 -11.51 -5.94 -3.17
N LYS A 84 -11.18 -7.24 -3.08
CA LYS A 84 -11.45 -8.15 -4.20
C LYS A 84 -12.77 -8.95 -4.11
N LYS A 85 -13.48 -8.94 -2.97
CA LYS A 85 -14.73 -9.72 -2.74
C LYS A 85 -14.69 -11.15 -3.34
N GLN A 86 -13.59 -11.86 -3.15
CA GLN A 86 -13.31 -13.13 -3.83
C GLN A 86 -13.02 -14.25 -2.82
N ALA A 87 -13.55 -15.46 -3.06
CA ALA A 87 -13.14 -16.66 -2.34
C ALA A 87 -11.68 -17.00 -2.71
N ASN A 88 -10.85 -17.39 -1.73
CA ASN A 88 -9.41 -17.69 -1.88
C ASN A 88 -8.52 -16.51 -2.26
N LEU A 89 -8.90 -15.29 -1.86
CA LEU A 89 -8.12 -14.10 -2.19
C LEU A 89 -6.66 -14.19 -1.72
N ARG A 90 -6.44 -14.70 -0.51
CA ARG A 90 -5.11 -14.73 0.10
C ARG A 90 -4.15 -15.50 -0.81
N GLU A 91 -4.57 -16.67 -1.25
CA GLU A 91 -3.82 -17.56 -2.13
C GLU A 91 -3.59 -16.90 -3.48
N ASP A 92 -4.64 -16.34 -4.10
CA ASP A 92 -4.53 -15.63 -5.38
C ASP A 92 -3.54 -14.45 -5.32
N LEU A 93 -3.56 -13.70 -4.22
CA LEU A 93 -2.67 -12.59 -4.00
C LEU A 93 -1.23 -13.06 -3.77
N LEU A 94 -1.02 -14.05 -2.91
CA LEU A 94 0.31 -14.62 -2.68
C LEU A 94 0.91 -15.16 -3.98
N ASP A 95 0.09 -15.81 -4.81
CA ASP A 95 0.52 -16.30 -6.11
C ASP A 95 0.88 -15.17 -7.06
N LEU A 96 0.10 -14.08 -7.10
CA LEU A 96 0.45 -12.88 -7.87
C LEU A 96 1.78 -12.28 -7.37
N LEU A 97 1.94 -12.07 -6.07
CA LEU A 97 3.14 -11.47 -5.49
C LEU A 97 4.38 -12.35 -5.70
N ARG A 98 4.25 -13.68 -5.60
CA ARG A 98 5.32 -14.63 -5.92
C ARG A 98 5.69 -14.62 -7.41
N LYS A 99 4.70 -14.48 -8.30
CA LYS A 99 4.96 -14.31 -9.73
C LYS A 99 5.74 -13.03 -10.00
N VAL A 100 5.35 -11.92 -9.37
CA VAL A 100 6.08 -10.64 -9.46
C VAL A 100 7.51 -10.80 -8.95
N LEU A 101 7.69 -11.34 -7.75
CA LEU A 101 9.01 -11.58 -7.16
C LEU A 101 9.91 -12.40 -8.11
N SER A 102 9.40 -13.51 -8.64
CA SER A 102 10.13 -14.36 -9.58
C SER A 102 10.54 -13.64 -10.87
N ILE A 103 9.78 -12.65 -11.31
CA ILE A 103 10.12 -11.84 -12.49
C ILE A 103 11.24 -10.87 -12.12
N LEU A 104 11.10 -10.15 -11.01
CA LEU A 104 12.07 -9.15 -10.58
C LEU A 104 13.43 -9.74 -10.22
N GLU A 105 13.47 -10.98 -9.73
CA GLU A 105 14.70 -11.73 -9.47
C GLU A 105 15.33 -12.34 -10.73
N ASP A 106 14.85 -11.99 -11.93
CA ASP A 106 15.35 -12.49 -13.22
C ASP A 106 15.27 -14.02 -13.39
N LYS A 107 14.49 -14.72 -12.55
CA LYS A 107 14.38 -16.19 -12.59
C LYS A 107 13.62 -16.69 -13.83
N LYS A 108 12.76 -15.87 -14.42
CA LYS A 108 11.98 -16.20 -15.63
C LYS A 108 11.75 -14.96 -16.49
N GLN A 109 12.20 -15.02 -17.75
CA GLN A 109 11.74 -14.06 -18.76
C GLN A 109 10.28 -14.34 -19.12
N ARG A 110 9.51 -13.29 -19.33
CA ARG A 110 8.09 -13.34 -19.66
C ARG A 110 7.81 -12.68 -21.00
N THR A 111 6.71 -13.06 -21.60
CA THR A 111 6.19 -12.39 -22.80
C THR A 111 5.67 -11.00 -22.44
N ARG A 112 5.65 -10.08 -23.41
CA ARG A 112 5.10 -8.73 -23.24
C ARG A 112 3.65 -8.76 -22.73
N ASP A 113 2.85 -9.71 -23.21
CA ASP A 113 1.46 -9.87 -22.79
C ASP A 113 1.33 -10.30 -21.33
N GLU A 114 2.23 -11.17 -20.85
CA GLU A 114 2.27 -11.54 -19.43
C GLU A 114 2.65 -10.35 -18.54
N TYR A 115 3.64 -9.53 -18.94
CA TYR A 115 3.98 -8.29 -18.22
C TYR A 115 2.78 -7.35 -18.14
N ASN A 116 2.10 -7.12 -19.27
CA ASN A 116 0.92 -6.25 -19.32
C ASN A 116 -0.22 -6.75 -18.43
N ARG A 117 -0.46 -8.06 -18.38
CA ARG A 117 -1.48 -8.64 -17.49
C ARG A 117 -1.14 -8.41 -16.02
N ILE A 118 0.10 -8.74 -15.62
CA ILE A 118 0.56 -8.57 -14.23
C ILE A 118 0.52 -7.09 -13.82
N TYR A 119 0.97 -6.20 -14.73
CA TYR A 119 0.90 -4.76 -14.51
C TYR A 119 -0.55 -4.30 -14.27
N ASN A 120 -1.49 -4.73 -15.11
CA ASN A 120 -2.90 -4.37 -14.96
C ASN A 120 -3.51 -4.95 -13.68
N ASP A 121 -3.16 -6.19 -13.30
CA ASP A 121 -3.63 -6.80 -12.06
C ASP A 121 -3.15 -6.01 -10.83
N LEU A 122 -1.87 -5.64 -10.79
CA LEU A 122 -1.30 -4.81 -9.73
C LEU A 122 -1.95 -3.42 -9.69
N LYS A 123 -2.11 -2.77 -10.84
CA LYS A 123 -2.76 -1.46 -10.94
C LYS A 123 -4.21 -1.50 -10.44
N ASN A 124 -4.98 -2.49 -10.87
CA ASN A 124 -6.36 -2.69 -10.42
C ASN A 124 -6.44 -2.88 -8.90
N LEU A 125 -5.50 -3.63 -8.30
CA LEU A 125 -5.43 -3.80 -6.85
C LEU A 125 -5.12 -2.49 -6.13
N ILE A 126 -4.21 -1.67 -6.66
CA ILE A 126 -3.90 -0.34 -6.11
C ILE A 126 -5.13 0.58 -6.17
N ASP A 127 -5.82 0.59 -7.32
CA ASP A 127 -7.00 1.44 -7.52
C ASP A 127 -8.13 1.04 -6.56
N GLN A 128 -8.39 -0.27 -6.41
CA GLN A 128 -9.38 -0.78 -5.45
C GLN A 128 -9.00 -0.46 -4.00
N LEU A 129 -7.73 -0.69 -3.62
CA LEU A 129 -7.24 -0.42 -2.27
C LEU A 129 -7.34 1.07 -1.93
N THR A 130 -6.99 1.94 -2.88
CA THR A 130 -7.09 3.40 -2.74
C THR A 130 -8.55 3.82 -2.61
N SER A 131 -9.44 3.28 -3.45
CA SER A 131 -10.87 3.60 -3.38
C SER A 131 -11.48 3.21 -2.03
N LEU A 132 -11.10 2.06 -1.46
CA LEU A 132 -11.62 1.61 -0.17
C LEU A 132 -11.12 2.41 1.02
N ASN A 133 -9.91 2.96 0.95
CA ASN A 133 -9.28 3.67 2.05
C ASN A 133 -9.23 5.19 1.83
N ARG A 134 -9.92 5.69 0.80
CA ARG A 134 -9.94 7.12 0.43
C ARG A 134 -10.35 8.02 1.59
N GLU A 135 -11.42 7.66 2.30
CA GLU A 135 -11.91 8.46 3.44
C GLU A 135 -10.87 8.52 4.57
N VAL A 136 -10.21 7.39 4.86
CA VAL A 136 -9.17 7.30 5.89
C VAL A 136 -7.94 8.12 5.49
N GLU A 137 -7.52 8.04 4.22
CA GLU A 137 -6.43 8.84 3.66
C GLU A 137 -6.74 10.35 3.72
N GLU A 138 -7.93 10.76 3.29
CA GLU A 138 -8.38 12.15 3.33
C GLU A 138 -8.43 12.71 4.77
N LYS A 139 -8.99 11.95 5.72
CA LYS A 139 -9.04 12.35 7.14
C LYS A 139 -7.65 12.53 7.74
N ILE A 140 -6.69 11.65 7.42
CA ILE A 140 -5.32 11.76 7.93
C ILE A 140 -4.56 12.92 7.30
N LEU A 141 -4.67 13.09 5.99
CA LEU A 141 -4.05 14.22 5.30
C LEU A 141 -4.59 15.56 5.81
N ALA A 142 -5.90 15.67 6.05
CA ALA A 142 -6.51 16.85 6.65
C ALA A 142 -5.90 17.18 8.03
N ARG A 143 -5.70 16.17 8.87
CA ARG A 143 -5.05 16.35 10.18
C ARG A 143 -3.62 16.87 10.07
N TYR A 144 -2.80 16.33 9.17
CA TYR A 144 -1.43 16.82 8.99
C TYR A 144 -1.39 18.24 8.42
N ARG A 145 -2.32 18.60 7.51
CA ARG A 145 -2.45 19.96 6.99
C ARG A 145 -2.86 20.97 8.08
N ASN A 146 -3.79 20.58 8.96
CA ASN A 146 -4.24 21.41 10.08
C ASN A 146 -3.17 21.55 11.18
N ARG A 147 -2.25 20.59 11.31
CA ARG A 147 -1.08 20.70 12.21
C ARG A 147 0.03 21.58 11.66
N GLY A 148 0.15 21.70 10.33
CA GLY A 148 1.09 22.61 9.67
C GLY A 148 0.68 24.09 9.70
N SER A 149 -0.50 24.41 10.22
CA SER A 149 -1.02 25.79 10.33
C SER A 149 -0.74 26.46 11.68
N TYR A 150 -0.17 25.73 12.65
CA TYR A 150 0.46 26.35 13.82
C TYR A 150 1.81 26.94 13.38
N LYS A 151 1.78 28.20 12.93
CA LYS A 151 2.99 29.02 12.75
C LYS A 151 3.77 29.03 14.06
N VAL A 152 5.05 28.68 13.95
CA VAL A 152 6.14 29.08 14.86
C VAL A 152 6.20 30.61 14.90
#